data_AF-A0A0N4YV30-F1
#
_entry.id   AF-A0A0N4YV30-F1
#
_cell.length_a   1.000
_cell.length_b   1.000
_cell.length_c   1.000
_cell.angle_alpha   90.00
_cell.angle_beta   90.00
_cell.angle_gamma   90.00
#
_symmetry.space_group_name_H-M   'P 1'
#
loop_
_entity.id
_entity.type
_entity.pdbx_description
1 polymer ?
#
loop_
_entity_poly.entity_id
_entity_poly.type
_entity_poly.pdbx_seq_one_letter_code
_entity_poly.pdbx_strand_id
1 'polypeptide(L)'
;MVMLFSPASTASTSSYLKPFRKLSGMVRPSTPPSPPTSPMQASPAWCLWLVSALQGHELTGEERRKLVSDIELMSYDEQAQFIEFLETGAAPSTLENNACKQFLCNTSDLCSVLSSKDPENLVTLWQQLFQQTLPALQSILYPLKRTWPEFDVRRTILTIFRDRVLSRILRDVDCRIPVLEPMLYTVMLETDSFTEESRQFAAVANRIMGMKEKRPADPAVRVRSRTLPDKPAKKVTWGDMRKSATFSS
;
A
#
# COMPACT_ATOMS: atom_id res chain seq x y z
N MET A 1 -53.91 50.55 -3.30
CA MET A 1 -54.05 51.58 -2.25
C MET A 1 -52.92 51.36 -1.26
N VAL A 2 -52.04 52.36 -1.05
CA VAL A 2 -50.84 52.35 -0.18
C VAL A 2 -49.75 51.32 -0.62
N MET A 3 -48.58 51.63 -1.19
CA MET A 3 -47.51 52.65 -1.00
C MET A 3 -46.47 52.33 0.08
N LEU A 4 -45.20 52.60 -0.31
CA LEU A 4 -43.92 52.60 0.46
C LEU A 4 -43.34 51.20 0.77
N PHE A 5 -42.01 50.94 0.73
CA PHE A 5 -40.86 51.74 0.24
C PHE A 5 -39.65 50.81 -0.15
N SER A 6 -38.53 51.40 -0.59
CA SER A 6 -37.16 50.80 -0.75
C SER A 6 -36.17 51.58 0.16
N PRO A 7 -34.84 51.28 0.33
CA PRO A 7 -33.86 50.78 -0.65
C PRO A 7 -32.77 49.81 -0.11
N ALA A 8 -31.71 49.61 -0.90
CA ALA A 8 -30.63 48.62 -0.74
C ALA A 8 -29.55 48.98 0.30
N SER A 9 -28.71 47.99 0.64
CA SER A 9 -27.38 48.22 1.20
C SER A 9 -26.39 47.12 0.82
N THR A 10 -25.19 47.51 0.38
CA THR A 10 -24.06 46.66 0.02
C THR A 10 -23.13 46.43 1.21
N ALA A 11 -22.72 45.18 1.48
CA ALA A 11 -21.49 44.92 2.24
C ALA A 11 -20.95 43.51 1.97
N SER A 12 -19.69 43.43 1.55
CA SER A 12 -18.93 42.18 1.45
C SER A 12 -18.54 41.67 2.85
N THR A 13 -18.97 40.46 3.22
CA THR A 13 -18.51 39.79 4.44
C THR A 13 -17.13 39.17 4.24
N SER A 14 -16.12 40.01 4.39
CA SER A 14 -14.77 39.58 4.74
C SER A 14 -14.78 38.97 6.14
N SER A 15 -14.33 37.71 6.28
CA SER A 15 -13.88 37.18 7.58
C SER A 15 -12.66 36.29 7.38
N TYR A 16 -11.49 36.94 7.37
CA TYR A 16 -10.18 36.30 7.32
C TYR A 16 -10.02 35.23 8.43
N LEU A 17 -9.27 34.17 8.08
CA LEU A 17 -8.77 33.18 9.02
C LEU A 17 -8.00 33.87 10.17
N LYS A 18 -8.39 33.59 11.41
CA LYS A 18 -7.75 34.14 12.61
C LYS A 18 -6.37 33.48 12.84
N PRO A 19 -5.26 34.23 12.92
CA PRO A 19 -4.01 33.71 13.45
C PRO A 19 -4.09 33.50 14.97
N PHE A 20 -3.28 32.58 15.48
CA PHE A 20 -3.22 32.20 16.89
C PHE A 20 -2.98 33.41 17.83
N ARG A 21 -3.72 33.46 18.94
CA ARG A 21 -3.50 34.46 20.00
C ARG A 21 -2.21 34.15 20.77
N LYS A 22 -1.26 35.09 20.74
CA LYS A 22 -0.13 35.12 21.68
C LYS A 22 -0.63 35.23 23.12
N LEU A 23 -0.05 34.44 24.02
CA LEU A 23 -0.02 34.75 25.45
C LEU A 23 1.35 35.32 25.79
N SER A 24 1.37 36.45 26.49
CA SER A 24 2.60 37.08 26.99
C SER A 24 2.38 37.51 28.43
N GLY A 25 3.37 37.27 29.30
CA GLY A 25 3.48 37.96 30.57
C GLY A 25 3.71 37.09 31.80
N MET A 26 4.99 36.82 32.11
CA MET A 26 5.55 36.97 33.47
C MET A 26 7.08 37.14 33.35
N VAL A 27 7.69 37.83 34.31
CA VAL A 27 8.91 38.64 34.08
C VAL A 27 10.09 38.23 34.98
N ARG A 28 11.19 37.78 34.33
CA ARG A 28 12.63 37.82 34.76
C ARG A 28 13.05 37.07 36.06
N PRO A 29 14.37 36.82 36.33
CA PRO A 29 15.56 37.53 35.84
C PRO A 29 16.68 36.73 35.13
N SER A 30 17.25 37.39 34.11
CA SER A 30 18.63 37.33 33.59
C SER A 30 19.49 36.05 33.72
N THR A 31 19.54 35.30 32.61
CA THR A 31 20.75 34.67 32.08
C THR A 31 20.95 35.14 30.62
N PRO A 32 22.18 35.23 30.09
CA PRO A 32 22.38 35.57 28.67
C PRO A 32 21.84 34.42 27.80
N PRO A 33 21.03 34.69 26.77
CA PRO A 33 20.53 33.63 25.91
C PRO A 33 21.67 33.07 25.07
N SER A 34 21.91 31.76 25.19
CA SER A 34 22.66 31.00 24.19
C SER A 34 22.06 31.28 22.79
N PRO A 35 22.87 31.32 21.72
CA PRO A 35 22.34 31.49 20.38
C PRO A 35 21.32 30.39 20.07
N PRO A 36 20.21 30.69 19.37
CA PRO A 36 19.21 29.68 19.06
C PRO A 36 19.83 28.57 18.21
N THR A 37 19.88 27.37 18.78
CA THR A 37 20.44 26.17 18.14
C THR A 37 19.59 25.81 16.93
N SER A 38 20.16 26.04 15.74
CA SER A 38 19.60 25.74 14.42
C SER A 38 18.31 26.46 14.05
N PRO A 39 18.16 26.96 12.81
CA PRO A 39 16.83 27.20 12.28
C PRO A 39 16.09 25.85 12.26
N MET A 40 14.84 25.82 12.73
CA MET A 40 13.91 24.79 12.26
C MET A 40 13.87 24.93 10.74
N GLN A 41 14.50 24.01 10.02
CA GLN A 41 14.34 23.91 8.57
C GLN A 41 12.84 23.74 8.34
N ALA A 42 12.21 24.78 7.78
CA ALA A 42 10.84 24.66 7.33
C ALA A 42 10.82 23.50 6.34
N SER A 43 10.02 22.46 6.62
CA SER A 43 9.91 21.29 5.75
C SER A 43 9.71 21.77 4.33
N PRO A 44 10.55 21.33 3.37
CA PRO A 44 10.47 21.79 2.00
C PRO A 44 9.04 21.73 1.47
N ALA A 45 8.63 22.72 0.67
CA ALA A 45 7.24 22.81 0.21
C ALA A 45 6.76 21.51 -0.47
N TRP A 46 7.66 20.82 -1.17
CA TRP A 46 7.40 19.52 -1.80
C TRP A 46 6.93 18.42 -0.82
N CYS A 47 7.31 18.46 0.46
CA CYS A 47 6.89 17.46 1.45
C CYS A 47 5.36 17.51 1.65
N LEU A 48 4.77 18.70 1.69
CA LEU A 48 3.34 18.89 1.84
C LEU A 48 2.58 18.37 0.62
N TRP A 49 3.04 18.71 -0.59
CA TRP A 49 2.45 18.23 -1.83
C TRP A 49 2.51 16.71 -1.98
N LEU A 50 3.64 16.09 -1.59
CA LEU A 50 3.83 14.65 -1.61
C LEU A 50 2.85 13.95 -0.64
N VAL A 51 2.72 14.47 0.58
CA VAL A 51 1.75 13.96 1.57
C VAL A 51 0.31 14.17 1.09
N SER A 52 -0.02 15.30 0.46
CA SER A 52 -1.34 15.53 -0.14
C SER A 52 -1.65 14.50 -1.24
N ALA A 53 -0.70 14.22 -2.13
CA ALA A 53 -0.87 13.17 -3.15
C ALA A 53 -1.06 11.77 -2.52
N LEU A 54 -0.27 11.43 -1.49
CA LEU A 54 -0.40 10.18 -0.73
C LEU A 54 -1.75 10.06 0.01
N GLN A 55 -2.34 11.18 0.45
CA GLN A 55 -3.69 11.26 1.02
C GLN A 55 -4.81 11.10 -0.02
N GLY A 56 -4.46 11.05 -1.31
CA GLY A 56 -5.43 11.00 -2.41
C GLY A 56 -6.10 12.35 -2.68
N HIS A 57 -5.50 13.47 -2.27
CA HIS A 57 -5.97 14.78 -2.72
C HIS A 57 -5.62 14.99 -4.19
N GLU A 58 -6.61 15.43 -4.98
CA GLU A 58 -6.41 15.76 -6.39
C GLU A 58 -5.53 17.01 -6.51
N LEU A 59 -4.30 16.84 -7.01
CA LEU A 59 -3.41 17.94 -7.33
C LEU A 59 -3.71 18.48 -8.72
N THR A 60 -3.94 19.79 -8.79
CA THR A 60 -4.19 20.51 -10.04
C THR A 60 -2.99 20.40 -10.99
N GLY A 61 -3.22 20.68 -12.27
CA GLY A 61 -2.16 20.62 -13.28
C GLY A 61 -1.00 21.59 -13.02
N GLU A 62 -1.23 22.72 -12.36
CA GLU A 62 -0.17 23.67 -12.01
C GLU A 62 0.71 23.15 -10.87
N GLU A 63 0.08 22.71 -9.77
CA GLU A 63 0.75 22.16 -8.59
C GLU A 63 1.59 20.93 -8.96
N ARG A 64 1.03 20.07 -9.82
CA ARG A 64 1.74 18.90 -10.35
C ARG A 64 2.97 19.29 -11.18
N ARG A 65 2.84 20.24 -12.12
CA ARG A 65 3.97 20.71 -12.94
C ARG A 65 5.04 21.36 -12.09
N LYS A 66 4.65 22.15 -11.08
CA LYS A 66 5.57 22.77 -10.14
C LYS A 66 6.37 21.71 -9.38
N LEU A 67 5.69 20.73 -8.77
CA LEU A 67 6.37 19.67 -8.04
C LEU A 67 7.31 18.82 -8.93
N VAL A 68 6.90 18.51 -10.16
CA VAL A 68 7.76 17.86 -11.16
C VAL A 68 9.01 18.70 -11.43
N SER A 69 8.86 20.01 -11.67
CA SER A 69 9.98 20.92 -11.90
C SER A 69 10.89 21.09 -10.67
N ASP A 70 10.31 21.13 -9.47
CA ASP A 70 11.07 21.23 -8.21
C ASP A 70 11.94 19.97 -8.03
N ILE A 71 11.41 18.76 -8.35
CA ILE A 71 12.15 17.49 -8.30
C ILE A 71 13.22 17.41 -9.41
N GLU A 72 12.95 17.92 -10.61
CA GLU A 72 13.93 17.96 -11.72
C GLU A 72 15.13 18.87 -11.42
N LEU A 73 14.97 19.86 -10.54
CA LEU A 73 16.03 20.77 -10.10
C LEU A 73 16.80 20.27 -8.86
N MET A 74 16.33 19.21 -8.20
CA MET A 74 17.05 18.59 -7.07
C MET A 74 18.36 17.95 -7.55
N SER A 75 19.42 18.11 -6.75
CA SER A 75 20.64 17.34 -6.89
C SER A 75 20.40 15.83 -6.65
N TYR A 76 21.35 15.00 -7.06
CA TYR A 76 21.26 13.55 -6.89
C TYR A 76 21.07 13.15 -5.42
N ASP A 77 21.78 13.80 -4.49
CA ASP A 77 21.69 13.54 -3.05
C ASP A 77 20.35 14.00 -2.45
N GLU A 78 19.79 15.12 -2.94
CA GLU A 78 18.44 15.56 -2.55
C GLU A 78 17.37 14.61 -3.08
N GLN A 79 17.53 14.07 -4.29
CA GLN A 79 16.64 13.03 -4.83
C GLN A 79 16.74 11.72 -4.03
N ALA A 80 17.93 11.33 -3.57
CA ALA A 80 18.11 10.18 -2.68
C ALA A 80 17.37 10.39 -1.34
N GLN A 81 17.56 11.56 -0.70
CA GLN A 81 16.85 11.92 0.54
C GLN A 81 15.33 12.01 0.35
N PHE A 82 14.86 12.47 -0.82
CA PHE A 82 13.44 12.48 -1.17
C PHE A 82 12.88 11.05 -1.24
N ILE A 83 13.58 10.13 -1.90
CA ILE A 83 13.19 8.72 -2.01
C ILE A 83 13.18 8.09 -0.61
N GLU A 84 14.24 8.24 0.17
CA GLU A 84 14.29 7.73 1.56
C GLU A 84 13.13 8.27 2.41
N PHE A 85 12.85 9.57 2.34
CA PHE A 85 11.72 10.20 3.05
C PHE A 85 10.36 9.65 2.60
N LEU A 86 10.17 9.41 1.31
CA LEU A 86 8.96 8.77 0.78
C LEU A 86 8.80 7.36 1.33
N GLU A 87 9.84 6.53 1.24
CA GLU A 87 9.81 5.10 1.53
C GLU A 87 9.72 4.78 3.02
N THR A 88 10.46 5.53 3.84
CA THR A 88 10.58 5.25 5.29
C THR A 88 9.68 6.13 6.16
N GLY A 89 9.34 7.34 5.69
CA GLY A 89 8.58 8.33 6.46
C GLY A 89 7.15 8.55 5.96
N ALA A 90 7.03 9.23 4.82
CA ALA A 90 5.77 9.80 4.35
C ALA A 90 4.75 8.74 3.91
N ALA A 91 5.13 7.78 3.05
CA ALA A 91 4.17 6.78 2.57
C ALA A 91 3.71 5.80 3.67
N PRO A 92 4.59 5.22 4.52
CA PRO A 92 4.15 4.34 5.60
C PRO A 92 3.11 4.98 6.51
N SER A 93 3.42 6.19 7.01
CA SER A 93 2.54 6.92 7.92
C SER A 93 1.25 7.39 7.24
N THR A 94 1.31 7.83 5.99
CA THR A 94 0.13 8.36 5.30
C THR A 94 -0.84 7.25 4.90
N LEU A 95 -0.35 6.12 4.38
CA LEU A 95 -1.19 4.98 3.99
C LEU A 95 -1.86 4.32 5.21
N GLU A 96 -1.15 4.19 6.33
CA GLU A 96 -1.75 3.72 7.59
C GLU A 96 -2.83 4.69 8.10
N ASN A 97 -2.56 6.01 8.07
CA ASN A 97 -3.56 7.02 8.45
C ASN A 97 -4.79 7.04 7.52
N ASN A 98 -4.62 6.80 6.21
CA ASN A 98 -5.74 6.70 5.29
C ASN A 98 -6.62 5.48 5.62
N ALA A 99 -6.01 4.34 5.98
CA ALA A 99 -6.74 3.17 6.46
C ALA A 99 -7.53 3.48 7.74
N CYS A 100 -6.89 4.09 8.74
CA CYS A 100 -7.54 4.51 9.99
C CYS A 100 -8.75 5.44 9.75
N LYS A 101 -8.63 6.39 8.80
CA LYS A 101 -9.76 7.25 8.38
C LYS A 101 -10.89 6.44 7.73
N GLN A 102 -10.58 5.54 6.80
CA GLN A 102 -11.58 4.74 6.11
C GLN A 102 -12.35 3.79 7.06
N PHE A 103 -11.67 3.20 8.05
CA PHE A 103 -12.29 2.29 9.02
C PHE A 103 -12.87 3.00 10.27
N LEU A 104 -12.62 4.30 10.41
CA LEU A 104 -12.94 5.12 11.58
C LEU A 104 -12.37 4.51 12.88
N CYS A 105 -11.07 4.21 12.87
CA CYS A 105 -10.35 3.55 13.96
C CYS A 105 -9.00 4.21 14.26
N ASN A 106 -8.32 3.79 15.34
CA ASN A 106 -6.93 4.19 15.60
C ASN A 106 -5.94 3.18 15.00
N THR A 107 -4.66 3.55 14.95
CA THR A 107 -3.59 2.67 14.48
C THR A 107 -3.38 1.43 15.36
N SER A 108 -3.78 1.45 16.64
CA SER A 108 -3.82 0.27 17.51
C SER A 108 -4.82 -0.79 17.03
N ASP A 109 -5.94 -0.32 16.48
CA ASP A 109 -7.15 -1.12 16.28
C ASP A 109 -7.18 -1.78 14.90
N LEU A 110 -6.27 -1.39 14.00
CA LEU A 110 -6.19 -1.86 12.61
C LEU A 110 -6.21 -3.38 12.45
N CYS A 111 -5.66 -4.15 13.40
CA CYS A 111 -5.61 -5.62 13.30
C CYS A 111 -6.99 -6.30 13.39
N SER A 112 -7.98 -5.65 14.04
CA SER A 112 -9.29 -6.23 14.32
C SER A 112 -10.45 -5.53 13.59
N VAL A 113 -10.17 -4.58 12.69
CA VAL A 113 -11.23 -3.79 12.02
C VAL A 113 -12.21 -4.68 11.24
N LEU A 114 -11.73 -5.68 10.50
CA LEU A 114 -12.60 -6.56 9.70
C LEU A 114 -13.47 -7.50 10.54
N SER A 115 -13.20 -7.65 11.84
CA SER A 115 -14.08 -8.38 12.77
C SER A 115 -15.34 -7.58 13.14
N SER A 116 -15.38 -6.28 12.84
CA SER A 116 -16.47 -5.36 13.23
C SER A 116 -16.93 -4.38 12.13
N LYS A 117 -16.26 -4.37 10.98
CA LYS A 117 -16.47 -3.45 9.86
C LYS A 117 -16.62 -4.20 8.54
N ASP A 118 -17.33 -3.59 7.61
CA ASP A 118 -17.55 -4.11 6.26
C ASP A 118 -16.21 -4.18 5.47
N PRO A 119 -15.84 -5.33 4.88
CA PRO A 119 -14.71 -5.46 3.96
C PRO A 119 -14.74 -4.52 2.75
N GLU A 120 -15.91 -4.01 2.33
CA GLU A 120 -16.03 -3.01 1.25
C GLU A 120 -15.27 -1.70 1.56
N ASN A 121 -15.01 -1.41 2.83
CA ASN A 121 -14.12 -0.32 3.22
C ASN A 121 -12.68 -0.54 2.74
N LEU A 122 -12.20 -1.79 2.75
CA LEU A 122 -10.87 -2.12 2.22
C LEU A 122 -10.84 -2.02 0.69
N VAL A 123 -11.94 -2.41 0.03
CA VAL A 123 -12.12 -2.28 -1.42
C VAL A 123 -12.11 -0.79 -1.83
N THR A 124 -12.78 0.06 -1.06
CA THR A 124 -12.81 1.52 -1.28
C THR A 124 -11.41 2.13 -1.12
N LEU A 125 -10.69 1.79 -0.04
CA LEU A 125 -9.32 2.23 0.20
C LEU A 125 -8.37 1.78 -0.93
N TRP A 126 -8.53 0.54 -1.40
CA TRP A 126 -7.77 -0.01 -2.52
C TRP A 126 -8.05 0.73 -3.84
N GLN A 127 -9.32 1.02 -4.15
CA GLN A 127 -9.69 1.77 -5.34
C GLN A 127 -9.09 3.17 -5.33
N GLN A 128 -9.16 3.88 -4.19
CA GLN A 128 -8.53 5.20 -4.03
C GLN A 128 -7.00 5.11 -4.26
N LEU A 129 -6.33 4.15 -3.62
CA LEU A 129 -4.89 3.95 -3.78
C LEU A 129 -4.51 3.64 -5.24
N PHE A 130 -5.18 2.66 -5.85
CA PHE A 130 -4.78 2.09 -7.13
C PHE A 130 -5.19 2.94 -8.33
N GLN A 131 -6.35 3.60 -8.27
CA GLN A 131 -6.91 4.37 -9.39
C GLN A 131 -6.59 5.87 -9.31
N GLN A 132 -6.29 6.42 -8.14
CA GLN A 132 -6.06 7.86 -7.95
C GLN A 132 -4.64 8.15 -7.45
N THR A 133 -4.28 7.65 -6.27
CA THR A 133 -2.98 7.96 -5.63
C THR A 133 -1.80 7.45 -6.45
N LEU A 134 -1.81 6.19 -6.89
CA LEU A 134 -0.71 5.60 -7.68
C LEU A 134 -0.47 6.34 -9.00
N PRO A 135 -1.47 6.58 -9.88
CA PRO A 135 -1.26 7.36 -11.10
C PRO A 135 -0.79 8.80 -10.85
N ALA A 136 -1.28 9.46 -9.79
CA ALA A 136 -0.82 10.79 -9.41
C ALA A 136 0.67 10.78 -9.02
N LEU A 137 1.08 9.87 -8.13
CA LEU A 137 2.47 9.71 -7.71
C LEU A 137 3.38 9.32 -8.88
N GLN A 138 2.98 8.38 -9.75
CA GLN A 138 3.74 8.02 -10.93
C GLN A 138 3.96 9.21 -11.89
N SER A 139 2.95 10.08 -12.04
CA SER A 139 3.04 11.30 -12.86
C SER A 139 3.96 12.37 -12.24
N ILE A 140 4.03 12.44 -10.91
CA ILE A 140 4.82 13.43 -10.17
C ILE A 140 6.29 13.01 -10.02
N LEU A 141 6.50 11.73 -9.73
CA LEU A 141 7.81 11.14 -9.43
C LEU A 141 8.52 10.58 -10.67
N TYR A 142 7.95 10.81 -11.87
CA TYR A 142 8.58 10.43 -13.14
C TYR A 142 10.03 10.96 -13.30
N PRO A 143 10.40 12.19 -12.88
CA PRO A 143 11.79 12.63 -12.87
C PRO A 143 12.73 11.70 -12.09
N LEU A 144 12.31 11.24 -10.91
CA LEU A 144 13.09 10.28 -10.11
C LEU A 144 13.28 8.97 -10.86
N LYS A 145 12.25 8.47 -11.56
CA LYS A 145 12.38 7.25 -12.39
C LYS A 145 13.40 7.40 -13.52
N ARG A 146 13.60 8.63 -14.04
CA ARG A 146 14.62 8.90 -15.08
C ARG A 146 16.04 8.91 -14.51
N THR A 147 16.25 9.48 -13.32
CA THR A 147 17.57 9.52 -12.67
C THR A 147 17.92 8.19 -11.97
N TRP A 148 16.91 7.50 -11.42
CA TRP A 148 17.01 6.27 -10.64
C TRP A 148 16.18 5.15 -11.30
N PRO A 149 16.72 4.43 -12.29
CA PRO A 149 15.98 3.39 -13.02
C PRO A 149 15.41 2.28 -12.14
N GLU A 150 16.09 1.95 -11.04
CA GLU A 150 15.66 0.92 -10.08
C GLU A 150 14.50 1.37 -9.17
N PHE A 151 14.31 2.68 -8.96
CA PHE A 151 13.23 3.19 -8.13
C PHE A 151 11.88 2.95 -8.82
N ASP A 152 11.02 2.08 -8.28
CA ASP A 152 9.70 1.80 -8.85
C ASP A 152 8.59 2.26 -7.91
N VAL A 153 8.03 3.42 -8.23
CA VAL A 153 6.93 4.06 -7.47
C VAL A 153 5.76 3.10 -7.23
N ARG A 154 5.39 2.24 -8.20
CA ARG A 154 4.25 1.32 -8.01
C ARG A 154 4.63 0.23 -7.01
N ARG A 155 5.75 -0.46 -7.24
CA ARG A 155 6.20 -1.53 -6.35
C ARG A 155 6.47 -1.01 -4.95
N THR A 156 7.17 0.12 -4.80
CA THR A 156 7.44 0.77 -3.50
C THR A 156 6.14 1.04 -2.74
N ILE A 157 5.19 1.76 -3.35
CA ILE A 157 3.93 2.13 -2.67
C ILE A 157 3.06 0.92 -2.35
N LEU A 158 2.97 -0.06 -3.25
CA LEU A 158 2.22 -1.29 -3.01
C LEU A 158 2.86 -2.18 -1.94
N THR A 159 4.19 -2.21 -1.86
CA THR A 159 4.93 -2.95 -0.81
C THR A 159 4.67 -2.33 0.56
N ILE A 160 4.72 -1.01 0.65
CA ILE A 160 4.39 -0.28 1.89
C ILE A 160 2.92 -0.50 2.28
N PHE A 161 1.99 -0.46 1.32
CA PHE A 161 0.57 -0.76 1.56
C PHE A 161 0.35 -2.20 2.06
N ARG A 162 1.02 -3.18 1.44
CA ARG A 162 1.03 -4.58 1.91
C ARG A 162 1.48 -4.66 3.36
N ASP A 163 2.69 -4.17 3.66
CA ASP A 163 3.34 -4.41 4.95
C ASP A 163 2.76 -3.59 6.10
N ARG A 164 2.35 -2.34 5.84
CA ARG A 164 1.82 -1.43 6.87
C ARG A 164 0.31 -1.48 7.03
N VAL A 165 -0.43 -1.79 5.97
CA VAL A 165 -1.91 -1.78 6.01
C VAL A 165 -2.47 -3.19 5.94
N LEU A 166 -2.24 -3.91 4.84
CA LEU A 166 -2.92 -5.20 4.62
C LEU A 166 -2.49 -6.29 5.60
N SER A 167 -1.19 -6.46 5.85
CA SER A 167 -0.64 -7.42 6.82
C SER A 167 -1.08 -7.14 8.27
N ARG A 168 -1.62 -5.95 8.55
CA ARG A 168 -2.29 -5.63 9.82
C ARG A 168 -3.76 -6.00 9.75
N ILE A 169 -4.50 -5.39 8.82
CA ILE A 169 -5.96 -5.53 8.66
C ILE A 169 -6.43 -6.98 8.47
N LEU A 170 -5.61 -7.81 7.81
CA LEU A 170 -5.96 -9.18 7.45
C LEU A 170 -5.44 -10.23 8.44
N ARG A 171 -4.66 -9.82 9.45
CA ARG A 171 -3.93 -10.72 10.36
C ARG A 171 -4.86 -11.75 11.01
N ASP A 172 -5.93 -11.25 11.62
CA ASP A 172 -6.86 -12.01 12.45
C ASP A 172 -8.07 -12.54 11.63
N VAL A 173 -8.00 -12.49 10.30
CA VAL A 173 -9.08 -12.92 9.39
C VAL A 173 -8.89 -14.38 8.98
N ASP A 174 -9.65 -15.27 9.60
CA ASP A 174 -9.64 -16.72 9.35
C ASP A 174 -10.69 -17.21 8.31
N CYS A 175 -11.56 -16.32 7.81
CA CYS A 175 -12.59 -16.64 6.84
C CYS A 175 -12.23 -16.22 5.40
N ARG A 176 -12.88 -16.84 4.40
CA ARG A 176 -12.76 -16.42 2.99
C ARG A 176 -13.54 -15.12 2.77
N ILE A 177 -12.93 -14.14 2.11
CA ILE A 177 -13.58 -12.88 1.74
C ILE A 177 -13.42 -12.65 0.23
N PRO A 178 -14.35 -13.16 -0.61
CA PRO A 178 -14.16 -13.20 -2.07
C PRO A 178 -13.99 -11.83 -2.74
N VAL A 179 -14.61 -10.77 -2.21
CA VAL A 179 -14.48 -9.42 -2.79
C VAL A 179 -13.05 -8.87 -2.73
N LEU A 180 -12.21 -9.39 -1.83
CA LEU A 180 -10.80 -8.99 -1.70
C LEU A 180 -9.88 -9.75 -2.68
N GLU A 181 -10.34 -10.84 -3.32
CA GLU A 181 -9.51 -11.68 -4.20
C GLU A 181 -8.76 -10.90 -5.30
N PRO A 182 -9.40 -9.97 -6.05
CA PRO A 182 -8.70 -9.22 -7.10
C PRO A 182 -7.59 -8.31 -6.54
N MET A 183 -7.85 -7.61 -5.42
CA MET A 183 -6.87 -6.76 -4.75
C MET A 183 -5.68 -7.60 -4.25
N LEU A 184 -5.95 -8.69 -3.53
CA LEU A 184 -4.92 -9.53 -2.93
C LEU A 184 -4.02 -10.13 -4.01
N TYR A 185 -4.60 -10.63 -5.10
CA TYR A 185 -3.85 -11.15 -6.24
C TYR A 185 -2.95 -10.07 -6.88
N THR A 186 -3.48 -8.86 -7.13
CA THR A 186 -2.68 -7.75 -7.68
C THR A 186 -1.53 -7.36 -6.76
N VAL A 187 -1.76 -7.23 -5.45
CA VAL A 187 -0.71 -6.87 -4.49
C VAL A 187 0.36 -7.98 -4.40
N MET A 188 -0.04 -9.25 -4.36
CA MET A 188 0.91 -10.37 -4.37
C MET A 188 1.79 -10.37 -5.63
N LEU A 189 1.21 -10.10 -6.81
CA LEU A 189 1.95 -10.09 -8.07
C LEU A 189 2.93 -8.91 -8.19
N GLU A 190 2.50 -7.70 -7.83
CA GLU A 190 3.33 -6.48 -7.96
C GLU A 190 4.46 -6.40 -6.92
N THR A 191 4.22 -6.95 -5.72
CA THR A 191 5.14 -6.88 -4.57
C THR A 191 5.93 -8.17 -4.33
N ASP A 192 5.87 -9.15 -5.25
CA ASP A 192 6.56 -10.42 -5.10
C ASP A 192 8.07 -10.23 -4.83
N SER A 193 8.52 -10.87 -3.75
CA SER A 193 9.88 -10.75 -3.23
C SER A 193 10.18 -11.91 -2.28
N PHE A 194 11.47 -12.20 -2.10
CA PHE A 194 11.95 -13.28 -1.24
C PHE A 194 12.00 -12.91 0.26
N THR A 195 11.38 -11.80 0.69
CA THR A 195 11.40 -11.39 2.10
C THR A 195 10.41 -12.18 2.95
N GLU A 196 10.59 -12.15 4.27
CA GLU A 196 9.72 -12.89 5.19
C GLU A 196 8.31 -12.29 5.25
N GLU A 197 8.19 -10.97 5.18
CA GLU A 197 6.94 -10.21 5.17
C GLU A 197 6.08 -10.58 3.94
N SER A 198 6.73 -10.73 2.78
CA SER A 198 6.10 -11.20 1.53
C SER A 198 5.51 -12.60 1.69
N ARG A 199 6.27 -13.54 2.29
CA ARG A 199 5.79 -14.91 2.55
C ARG A 199 4.65 -14.97 3.56
N GLN A 200 4.74 -14.21 4.65
CA GLN A 200 3.69 -14.12 5.67
C GLN A 200 2.41 -13.53 5.09
N PHE A 201 2.52 -12.45 4.30
CA PHE A 201 1.38 -11.86 3.61
C PHE A 201 0.75 -12.85 2.62
N ALA A 202 1.55 -13.56 1.82
CA ALA A 202 1.07 -14.55 0.87
C ALA A 202 0.29 -15.68 1.55
N ALA A 203 0.71 -16.15 2.73
CA ALA A 203 -0.04 -17.15 3.50
C ALA A 203 -1.42 -16.65 3.93
N VAL A 204 -1.48 -15.44 4.51
CA VAL A 204 -2.74 -14.78 4.91
C VAL A 204 -3.65 -14.53 3.70
N ALA A 205 -3.10 -14.02 2.61
CA ALA A 205 -3.84 -13.76 1.38
C ALA A 205 -4.41 -15.06 0.78
N ASN A 206 -3.62 -16.12 0.65
CA ASN A 206 -4.08 -17.42 0.16
C ASN A 206 -5.25 -17.98 1.02
N ARG A 207 -5.16 -17.88 2.35
CA ARG A 207 -6.25 -18.25 3.29
C ARG A 207 -7.54 -17.48 2.97
N ILE A 208 -7.45 -16.16 2.83
CA ILE A 208 -8.61 -15.27 2.60
C ILE A 208 -9.20 -15.44 1.19
N MET A 209 -8.40 -15.79 0.19
CA MET A 209 -8.85 -16.14 -1.15
C MET A 209 -9.41 -17.58 -1.24
N GLY A 210 -9.33 -18.37 -0.17
CA GLY A 210 -9.74 -19.78 -0.17
C GLY A 210 -8.84 -20.69 -1.03
N MET A 211 -7.64 -20.21 -1.40
CA MET A 211 -6.63 -21.02 -2.07
C MET A 211 -6.09 -22.02 -1.05
N LYS A 212 -6.48 -23.29 -1.20
CA LYS A 212 -5.97 -24.37 -0.36
C LYS A 212 -4.45 -24.33 -0.37
N GLU A 213 -3.84 -24.16 0.80
CA GLU A 213 -2.44 -24.52 0.98
C GLU A 213 -2.26 -25.94 0.44
N LYS A 214 -1.38 -26.09 -0.54
CA LYS A 214 -0.89 -27.41 -0.90
C LYS A 214 -0.12 -27.90 0.33
N ARG A 215 -0.79 -28.66 1.20
CA ARG A 215 -0.10 -29.49 2.19
C ARG A 215 1.05 -30.17 1.45
N PRO A 216 2.31 -30.08 1.91
CA PRO A 216 3.34 -30.92 1.37
C PRO A 216 2.81 -32.35 1.45
N ALA A 217 2.83 -33.07 0.33
CA ALA A 217 2.14 -34.35 0.24
C ALA A 217 2.71 -35.28 1.32
N ASP A 218 1.92 -35.56 2.36
CA ASP A 218 2.25 -36.55 3.37
C ASP A 218 2.69 -37.81 2.61
N PRO A 219 3.91 -38.33 2.83
CA PRO A 219 4.40 -39.48 2.08
C PRO A 219 3.41 -40.60 2.33
N ALA A 220 2.71 -41.02 1.28
CA ALA A 220 1.53 -41.86 1.41
C ALA A 220 1.92 -43.20 2.04
N VAL A 221 1.79 -43.29 3.36
CA VAL A 221 1.95 -44.53 4.12
C VAL A 221 0.80 -45.41 3.69
N ARG A 222 1.10 -46.24 2.70
CA ARG A 222 0.15 -47.09 2.00
C ARG A 222 -0.21 -48.24 2.91
N VAL A 223 -1.07 -47.96 3.91
CA VAL A 223 -1.66 -48.96 4.79
C VAL A 223 -2.45 -49.92 3.92
N ARG A 224 -1.81 -51.03 3.56
CA ARG A 224 -2.46 -52.13 2.83
C ARG A 224 -3.48 -52.76 3.77
N SER A 225 -4.77 -52.49 3.51
CA SER A 225 -5.86 -53.26 4.10
C SER A 225 -5.63 -54.75 3.85
N ARG A 226 -5.40 -55.51 4.92
CA ARG A 226 -5.26 -56.97 4.89
C ARG A 226 -6.63 -57.64 4.75
N THR A 227 -7.18 -57.64 3.55
CA THR A 227 -8.35 -58.46 3.19
C THR A 227 -8.31 -58.83 1.70
N LEU A 228 -7.63 -59.95 1.39
CA LEU A 228 -7.95 -60.95 0.35
C LEU A 228 -6.81 -62.00 0.30
N PRO A 229 -7.10 -63.28 0.02
CA PRO A 229 -6.13 -64.38 0.14
C PRO A 229 -5.19 -64.49 -1.08
N ASP A 230 -4.02 -65.08 -0.84
CA ASP A 230 -2.95 -65.24 -1.82
C ASP A 230 -3.38 -66.00 -3.09
N LYS A 231 -3.00 -65.43 -4.26
CA LYS A 231 -2.88 -66.17 -5.53
C LYS A 231 -1.44 -66.05 -6.01
N PRO A 232 -0.77 -67.16 -6.38
CA PRO A 232 0.61 -67.11 -6.83
C PRO A 232 0.74 -66.37 -8.17
N ALA A 233 1.62 -65.37 -8.22
CA ALA A 233 1.86 -64.58 -9.42
C ALA A 233 2.60 -65.41 -10.49
N LYS A 234 2.00 -65.55 -11.68
CA LYS A 234 2.71 -66.12 -12.85
C LYS A 234 3.79 -65.14 -13.30
N LYS A 235 5.05 -65.61 -13.25
CA LYS A 235 6.23 -64.88 -13.72
C LYS A 235 6.19 -64.84 -15.25
N VAL A 236 6.01 -63.66 -15.85
CA VAL A 236 6.11 -63.46 -17.31
C VAL A 236 7.54 -63.07 -17.64
N THR A 237 8.26 -63.98 -18.29
CA THR A 237 9.59 -63.72 -18.87
C THR A 237 9.42 -63.16 -20.29
N TRP A 238 9.91 -61.94 -20.52
CA TRP A 238 10.00 -61.37 -21.86
C TRP A 238 11.13 -62.05 -22.62
N GLY A 239 10.77 -62.99 -23.50
CA GLY A 239 11.70 -63.63 -24.43
C GLY A 239 12.09 -62.67 -25.56
N ASP A 240 13.38 -62.56 -25.82
CA ASP A 240 13.96 -61.74 -26.88
C ASP A 240 13.43 -62.16 -28.27
N MET A 241 12.80 -61.24 -29.00
CA MET A 241 12.28 -61.45 -30.35
C MET A 241 12.84 -60.43 -31.33
N ARG A 242 14.12 -60.62 -31.69
CA ARG A 242 14.65 -60.12 -32.96
C ARG A 242 13.91 -60.79 -34.12
N LYS A 243 13.13 -60.03 -34.88
CA LYS A 243 12.77 -60.38 -36.28
C LYS A 243 12.85 -59.15 -37.17
N SER A 244 13.76 -59.21 -38.13
CA SER A 244 14.00 -58.18 -39.15
C SER A 244 12.80 -58.07 -40.08
N ALA A 245 12.41 -56.84 -40.44
CA ALA A 245 11.48 -56.61 -41.54
C ALA A 245 12.25 -56.57 -42.87
N THR A 246 11.91 -57.45 -43.79
CA THR A 246 12.25 -57.34 -45.21
C THR A 246 11.00 -56.94 -45.98
N PHE A 247 11.10 -55.88 -46.78
CA PHE A 247 10.02 -55.36 -47.62
C PHE A 247 10.12 -55.98 -49.02
N SER A 248 8.98 -56.43 -49.56
CA SER A 248 8.76 -56.63 -51.00
C SER A 248 7.27 -56.42 -51.31
N SER A 249 7.03 -55.93 -52.52
CA SER A 249 5.78 -55.39 -53.08
C SER A 249 4.53 -56.24 -52.94
#